data_AF-A0A847RXB7-F1
#
_entry.id   AF-A0A847RXB7-F1
#
_cell.length_a   1.000
_cell.length_b   1.000
_cell.length_c   1.000
_cell.angle_alpha   90.00
_cell.angle_beta   90.00
_cell.angle_gamma   90.00
#
_symmetry.space_group_name_H-M   'P 1'
#
loop_
_entity.id
_entity.type
_entity.pdbx_description
1 polymer ?
#
loop_
_entity_poly.entity_id
_entity_poly.type
_entity_poly.pdbx_seq_one_letter_code
_entity_poly.pdbx_strand_id
1 'polypeptide(L)'
;MIPQSFIDDLLARADIVSVVDRYVPLKKTGINYSACCPFHQEKSPSFTVSPSKQFYHCFGCGAHGDALRFVMEYQGLGFIDAVKQLAADYGMTVPDVREEQAQQFKATVSPLIDVLQQASQHFRQQLKQSPEAIAYLKGRGLTGEVAARFGLGYAPDDWQGLAKVFADYPTRSALAESGLVIDNEQGRRYDRFRDRVMFPIHNAKGQIIGFGGRVMGKGEPKYLNSPETPLFQKGHELYGLYQARQAIKQAGKVLVVEGYMDVVALAQYGVEYAVATLGTSTTADHLHKLFRHSERLVFCFDGDNAGRKAAWRALENALPQLNDAVRLEFLFLPEGEDPDSLVRQIGKAGFEQKLEAEAEPLSRFLQRELAARTELARGDAEAKARFWHEAKPLLNQMAAPTLKSALWDELKTFTGMFRRESPQQQGGQKGRKPWQKQDALPPQPARTAPASNEERVLMYLLRRPGLWRTLPESVHIERCDWPAAGRALLDLLAASPKLEELDSNALLSLAPPQWQAQWSRWLQRDWVTSLDVYSEAGEQEFLAASRSIWLAVESRWRAERKAELDARIQADGLGSLDEAERQEYLRLMLPARQQA
;
A
#
# COMPACT_ATOMS: atom_id res chain seq x y z
N MET A 1 -5.42 21.65 -13.13
CA MET A 1 -4.73 21.98 -11.87
C MET A 1 -5.23 23.35 -11.42
N ILE A 2 -5.43 23.62 -10.12
CA ILE A 2 -5.77 24.98 -9.66
C ILE A 2 -4.46 25.79 -9.66
N PRO A 3 -4.38 26.97 -10.32
CA PRO A 3 -3.15 27.76 -10.35
C PRO A 3 -2.69 28.14 -8.94
N GLN A 4 -1.38 28.02 -8.67
CA GLN A 4 -0.83 28.39 -7.36
C GLN A 4 -1.11 29.87 -7.02
N SER A 5 -1.03 30.76 -8.02
CA SER A 5 -1.36 32.18 -7.86
C SER A 5 -2.78 32.43 -7.35
N PHE A 6 -3.76 31.62 -7.77
CA PHE A 6 -5.13 31.74 -7.26
C PHE A 6 -5.23 31.31 -5.79
N ILE A 7 -4.45 30.30 -5.38
CA ILE A 7 -4.43 29.80 -4.01
C ILE A 7 -3.80 30.85 -3.10
N ASP A 8 -2.71 31.47 -3.55
CA ASP A 8 -2.05 32.55 -2.83
C ASP A 8 -2.98 33.78 -2.69
N ASP A 9 -3.71 34.14 -3.76
CA ASP A 9 -4.72 35.21 -3.74
C ASP A 9 -5.90 34.88 -2.80
N LEU A 10 -6.33 33.62 -2.77
CA LEU A 10 -7.41 33.15 -1.89
C LEU A 10 -6.99 33.22 -0.42
N LEU A 11 -5.79 32.75 -0.10
CA LEU A 11 -5.23 32.82 1.26
C LEU A 11 -4.97 34.27 1.69
N ALA A 12 -4.57 35.16 0.77
CA ALA A 12 -4.39 36.58 1.06
C ALA A 12 -5.70 37.30 1.38
N ARG A 13 -6.84 36.84 0.85
CA ARG A 13 -8.18 37.39 1.15
C ARG A 13 -8.84 36.72 2.35
N ALA A 14 -8.49 35.47 2.63
CA ALA A 14 -9.07 34.69 3.70
C ALA A 14 -8.51 35.09 5.07
N ASP A 15 -9.22 35.96 5.79
CA ASP A 15 -8.88 36.23 7.19
C ASP A 15 -9.13 34.99 8.08
N ILE A 16 -8.05 34.40 8.58
CA ILE A 16 -8.09 33.17 9.37
C ILE A 16 -8.95 33.29 10.64
N VAL A 17 -9.02 34.47 11.26
CA VAL A 17 -9.87 34.67 12.45
C VAL A 17 -11.33 34.49 12.06
N SER A 18 -11.74 35.15 10.99
CA SER A 18 -13.09 35.05 10.43
C SER A 18 -13.43 33.63 9.96
N VAL A 19 -12.47 32.90 9.41
CA VAL A 19 -12.68 31.50 8.97
C VAL A 19 -12.89 30.59 10.18
N VAL A 20 -12.03 30.67 11.20
CA VAL A 20 -12.10 29.80 12.38
C VAL A 20 -13.31 30.13 13.25
N ASP A 21 -13.62 31.41 13.45
CA ASP A 21 -14.68 31.86 14.36
C ASP A 21 -16.08 31.39 13.93
N ARG A 22 -16.26 31.07 12.64
CA ARG A 22 -17.49 30.43 12.11
C ARG A 22 -17.75 29.04 12.70
N TYR A 23 -16.70 28.34 13.10
CA TYR A 23 -16.76 26.94 13.54
C TYR A 23 -16.44 26.78 15.03
N VAL A 24 -15.55 27.61 15.55
CA VAL A 24 -15.09 27.56 16.94
C VAL A 24 -15.15 28.96 17.53
N PRO A 25 -15.97 29.21 18.58
CA PRO A 25 -16.10 30.55 19.14
C PRO A 25 -14.77 31.01 19.74
N LEU A 26 -14.19 32.06 19.15
CA LEU A 26 -12.89 32.58 19.53
C LEU A 26 -13.01 33.67 20.60
N LYS A 27 -12.17 33.61 21.64
CA LYS A 27 -12.04 34.66 22.65
C LYS A 27 -10.75 35.43 22.46
N LYS A 28 -10.85 36.76 22.33
CA LYS A 28 -9.67 37.63 22.21
C LYS A 28 -8.82 37.56 23.48
N THR A 29 -7.54 37.25 23.32
CA THR A 29 -6.56 37.11 24.40
C THR A 29 -5.26 37.82 23.99
N GLY A 30 -5.13 39.07 24.44
CA GLY A 30 -4.03 39.95 24.03
C GLY A 30 -4.12 40.30 22.54
N ILE A 31 -3.03 40.04 21.80
CA ILE A 31 -2.94 40.28 20.35
C ILE A 31 -3.50 39.13 19.50
N ASN A 32 -3.77 37.97 20.12
CA ASN A 32 -4.25 36.76 19.46
C ASN A 32 -5.67 36.41 19.92
N TYR A 33 -6.25 35.39 19.33
CA TYR A 33 -7.50 34.76 19.75
C TYR A 33 -7.24 33.36 20.28
N SER A 34 -8.07 32.90 21.23
CA SER A 34 -7.93 31.58 21.82
C SER A 34 -9.27 30.86 21.98
N ALA A 35 -9.25 29.54 21.88
CA ALA A 35 -10.37 28.64 22.12
C ALA A 35 -9.89 27.26 22.60
N CYS A 36 -10.83 26.39 22.96
CA CYS A 36 -10.54 24.96 23.07
C CYS A 36 -10.34 24.39 21.66
N CYS A 37 -9.35 23.53 21.49
CA CYS A 37 -8.99 22.96 20.21
C CYS A 37 -10.12 22.10 19.64
N PRO A 38 -10.50 22.28 18.37
CA PRO A 38 -11.49 21.42 17.74
C PRO A 38 -10.95 20.04 17.32
N PHE A 39 -9.63 19.89 17.30
CA PHE A 39 -8.95 18.69 16.78
C PHE A 39 -8.61 17.65 17.85
N HIS A 40 -8.76 18.00 19.13
CA HIS A 40 -8.60 17.07 20.24
C HIS A 40 -9.43 17.53 21.45
N GLN A 41 -9.70 16.63 22.37
CA GLN A 41 -10.59 16.92 23.50
C GLN A 41 -9.80 17.51 24.69
N GLU A 42 -10.10 18.76 25.04
CA GLU A 42 -9.50 19.45 26.18
C GLU A 42 -10.51 20.30 26.96
N LYS A 43 -10.16 20.70 28.20
CA LYS A 43 -11.00 21.54 29.06
C LYS A 43 -10.49 22.98 29.20
N SER A 44 -9.22 23.22 28.91
CA SER A 44 -8.56 24.51 28.96
C SER A 44 -8.21 24.96 27.54
N PRO A 45 -8.41 26.25 27.16
CA PRO A 45 -8.06 26.73 25.84
C PRO A 45 -6.56 26.57 25.53
N SER A 46 -6.19 25.75 24.54
CA SER A 46 -4.82 25.67 24.01
C SER A 46 -4.71 26.04 22.52
N PHE A 47 -5.84 26.25 21.85
CA PHE A 47 -5.90 26.67 20.46
C PHE A 47 -5.72 28.18 20.37
N THR A 48 -4.74 28.65 19.60
CA THR A 48 -4.44 30.07 19.40
C THR A 48 -4.47 30.42 17.93
N VAL A 49 -5.14 31.51 17.57
CA VAL A 49 -5.22 32.05 16.20
C VAL A 49 -4.56 33.42 16.17
N SER A 50 -3.59 33.61 15.27
CA SER A 50 -2.86 34.86 15.13
C SER A 50 -3.37 35.68 13.94
N PRO A 51 -4.01 36.84 14.18
CA PRO A 51 -4.52 37.69 13.09
C PRO A 51 -3.39 38.30 12.25
N SER A 52 -2.26 38.63 12.87
CA SER A 52 -1.13 39.26 12.19
C SER A 52 -0.33 38.27 11.34
N LYS A 53 -0.26 37.01 11.77
CA LYS A 53 0.51 35.96 11.09
C LYS A 53 -0.34 35.03 10.22
N GLN A 54 -1.67 35.18 10.27
CA GLN A 54 -2.63 34.42 9.47
C GLN A 54 -2.48 32.88 9.59
N PHE A 55 -2.16 32.38 10.79
CA PHE A 55 -2.13 30.95 11.10
C PHE A 55 -2.72 30.64 12.48
N TYR A 56 -3.13 29.39 12.69
CA TYR A 56 -3.50 28.85 13.98
C TYR A 56 -2.45 27.86 14.49
N HIS A 57 -2.34 27.72 15.80
CA HIS A 57 -1.52 26.72 16.46
C HIS A 57 -2.18 26.26 17.77
N CYS A 58 -2.20 24.95 17.99
CA CYS A 58 -2.65 24.34 19.23
C CYS A 58 -1.47 23.91 20.09
N PHE A 59 -1.33 24.49 21.27
CA PHE A 59 -0.26 24.13 22.21
C PHE A 59 -0.47 22.79 22.92
N GLY A 60 -1.68 22.21 22.87
CA GLY A 60 -1.98 20.90 23.43
C GLY A 60 -1.59 19.73 22.51
N CYS A 61 -2.06 19.76 21.26
CA CYS A 61 -1.88 18.65 20.31
C CYS A 61 -0.93 18.94 19.14
N GLY A 62 -0.40 20.16 19.02
CA GLY A 62 0.52 20.56 17.94
C GLY A 62 -0.14 20.81 16.57
N ALA A 63 -1.47 20.78 16.50
CA ALA A 63 -2.18 21.13 15.26
C ALA A 63 -1.84 22.56 14.83
N HIS A 64 -1.48 22.75 13.56
CA HIS A 64 -1.06 24.04 13.03
C HIS A 64 -1.44 24.17 11.56
N GLY A 65 -1.73 25.39 11.11
CA GLY A 65 -2.04 25.63 9.70
C GLY A 65 -2.59 27.01 9.42
N ASP A 66 -2.80 27.28 8.13
CA ASP A 66 -3.51 28.46 7.62
C ASP A 66 -5.03 28.22 7.55
N ALA A 67 -5.76 29.20 7.02
CA ALA A 67 -7.21 29.14 6.86
C ALA A 67 -7.68 27.95 6.00
N LEU A 68 -6.96 27.61 4.94
CA LEU A 68 -7.31 26.49 4.07
C LEU A 68 -7.09 25.16 4.79
N ARG A 69 -5.96 25.01 5.48
CA ARG A 69 -5.65 23.83 6.27
C ARG A 69 -6.67 23.62 7.39
N PHE A 70 -7.13 24.70 8.04
CA PHE A 70 -8.19 24.63 9.04
C PHE A 70 -9.49 24.04 8.45
N VAL A 71 -9.94 24.56 7.31
CA VAL A 71 -11.16 24.07 6.62
C VAL A 71 -11.02 22.60 6.24
N MET A 72 -9.86 22.21 5.70
CA MET A 72 -9.57 20.81 5.35
C MET A 72 -9.67 19.89 6.57
N GLU A 73 -8.99 20.21 7.67
CA GLU A 73 -8.90 19.34 8.84
C GLU A 73 -10.20 19.34 9.64
N TYR A 74 -10.87 20.48 9.78
CA TYR A 74 -12.10 20.59 10.57
C TYR A 74 -13.28 19.90 9.88
N GLN A 75 -13.36 19.98 8.54
CA GLN A 75 -14.48 19.39 7.77
C GLN A 75 -14.14 18.05 7.11
N GLY A 76 -12.89 17.57 7.24
CA GLY A 76 -12.43 16.34 6.60
C GLY A 76 -12.45 16.41 5.07
N LEU A 77 -12.22 17.60 4.50
CA LEU A 77 -12.31 17.84 3.07
C LEU A 77 -10.97 17.61 2.36
N GLY A 78 -11.04 17.06 1.15
CA GLY A 78 -9.91 17.05 0.23
C GLY A 78 -9.55 18.46 -0.22
N PHE A 79 -8.28 18.66 -0.62
CA PHE A 79 -7.73 19.96 -0.99
C PHE A 79 -8.58 20.77 -1.98
N ILE A 80 -9.06 20.13 -3.05
CA ILE A 80 -9.87 20.81 -4.08
C ILE A 80 -11.21 21.29 -3.52
N ASP A 81 -11.86 20.45 -2.71
CA ASP A 81 -13.17 20.79 -2.14
C ASP A 81 -13.04 21.89 -1.08
N ALA A 82 -11.97 21.86 -0.29
CA ALA A 82 -11.64 22.93 0.65
C ALA A 82 -11.34 24.27 -0.04
N VAL A 83 -10.58 24.25 -1.16
CA VAL A 83 -10.33 25.47 -1.97
C VAL A 83 -11.63 26.01 -2.56
N LYS A 84 -12.52 25.14 -3.07
CA LYS A 84 -13.83 25.56 -3.62
C LYS A 84 -14.73 26.18 -2.55
N GLN A 85 -14.80 25.57 -1.38
CA GLN A 85 -15.61 26.08 -0.28
C GLN A 85 -15.08 27.41 0.24
N LEU A 86 -13.78 27.50 0.51
CA LEU A 86 -13.17 28.75 0.96
C LEU A 86 -13.28 29.85 -0.09
N ALA A 87 -13.14 29.53 -1.38
CA ALA A 87 -13.37 30.50 -2.46
C ALA A 87 -14.83 30.99 -2.51
N ALA A 88 -15.82 30.09 -2.35
CA ALA A 88 -17.22 30.46 -2.30
C ALA A 88 -17.54 31.38 -1.11
N ASP A 89 -16.96 31.12 0.05
CA ASP A 89 -17.11 31.93 1.27
C ASP A 89 -16.61 33.38 1.09
N TYR A 90 -15.68 33.61 0.17
CA TYR A 90 -15.10 34.91 -0.16
C TYR A 90 -15.53 35.43 -1.55
N GLY A 91 -16.54 34.81 -2.17
CA GLY A 91 -17.07 35.22 -3.47
C GLY A 91 -16.07 35.12 -4.63
N MET A 92 -15.04 34.28 -4.50
CA MET A 92 -14.04 34.04 -5.54
C MET A 92 -14.46 32.87 -6.41
N THR A 93 -14.35 33.05 -7.73
CA THR A 93 -14.55 31.95 -8.68
C THR A 93 -13.21 31.25 -8.88
N VAL A 94 -13.14 29.95 -8.57
CA VAL A 94 -11.92 29.14 -8.79
C VAL A 94 -11.68 29.01 -10.30
N PRO A 95 -10.53 29.47 -10.86
CA PRO A 95 -10.21 29.32 -12.26
C PRO A 95 -10.16 27.84 -12.62
N ASP A 96 -11.14 27.38 -13.40
CA ASP A 96 -11.24 25.96 -13.75
C ASP A 96 -10.75 25.73 -15.19
N VAL A 97 -9.46 25.41 -15.33
CA VAL A 97 -8.90 24.85 -16.58
C VAL A 97 -9.57 23.50 -16.94
N ARG A 98 -10.44 22.97 -16.08
CA ARG A 98 -11.16 21.71 -16.26
C ARG A 98 -12.62 21.88 -16.68
N GLU A 99 -13.22 23.08 -16.73
CA GLU A 99 -14.61 23.17 -17.16
C GLU A 99 -14.75 22.82 -18.64
N GLU A 100 -13.93 23.41 -19.52
CA GLU A 100 -13.91 23.04 -20.95
C GLU A 100 -13.49 21.58 -21.16
N GLN A 101 -12.47 21.10 -20.46
CA GLN A 101 -12.01 19.70 -20.57
C GLN A 101 -12.99 18.70 -19.97
N ALA A 102 -13.68 19.02 -18.87
CA ALA A 102 -14.71 18.17 -18.28
C ALA A 102 -16.01 18.22 -19.09
N GLN A 103 -16.32 19.34 -19.74
CA GLN A 103 -17.46 19.47 -20.63
C GLN A 103 -17.22 18.75 -21.97
N GLN A 104 -15.99 18.82 -22.50
CA GLN A 104 -15.53 17.97 -23.62
C GLN A 104 -15.51 16.50 -23.24
N PHE A 105 -14.94 16.13 -22.09
CA PHE A 105 -14.95 14.73 -21.61
C PHE A 105 -16.38 14.22 -21.41
N LYS A 106 -17.28 15.03 -20.85
CA LYS A 106 -18.70 14.69 -20.67
C LYS A 106 -19.41 14.56 -22.03
N ALA A 107 -19.09 15.40 -23.00
CA ALA A 107 -19.62 15.31 -24.36
C ALA A 107 -19.16 14.03 -25.08
N THR A 108 -17.92 13.58 -24.84
CA THR A 108 -17.40 12.32 -25.38
C THR A 108 -17.98 11.10 -24.66
N VAL A 109 -18.17 11.17 -23.33
CA VAL A 109 -18.58 10.04 -22.49
C VAL A 109 -20.10 9.78 -22.50
N SER A 110 -20.93 10.82 -22.59
CA SER A 110 -22.39 10.66 -22.53
C SER A 110 -22.93 9.71 -23.61
N PRO A 111 -22.55 9.84 -24.90
CA PRO A 111 -23.01 8.93 -25.95
C PRO A 111 -22.63 7.47 -25.70
N LEU A 112 -21.46 7.23 -25.09
CA LEU A 112 -20.97 5.89 -24.75
C LEU A 112 -21.81 5.26 -23.62
N ILE A 113 -22.15 6.03 -22.59
CA ILE A 113 -23.02 5.57 -21.50
C ILE A 113 -24.43 5.25 -22.04
N ASP A 114 -24.95 6.08 -22.94
CA ASP A 114 -26.28 5.90 -23.51
C ASP A 114 -26.38 4.61 -24.34
N VAL A 115 -25.37 4.30 -25.17
CA VAL A 115 -25.37 3.04 -25.94
C VAL A 115 -25.23 1.82 -25.03
N LEU A 116 -24.39 1.88 -23.99
CA LEU A 116 -24.24 0.77 -23.03
C LEU A 116 -25.55 0.53 -22.26
N GLN A 117 -26.24 1.58 -21.87
CA GLN A 117 -27.52 1.49 -21.18
C GLN A 117 -28.62 0.88 -22.08
N GLN A 118 -28.71 1.32 -23.34
CA GLN A 118 -29.66 0.75 -24.31
C GLN A 118 -29.35 -0.72 -24.62
N ALA A 119 -28.06 -1.06 -24.82
CA ALA A 119 -27.63 -2.44 -25.01
C ALA A 119 -27.96 -3.33 -23.81
N SER A 120 -27.77 -2.84 -22.57
CA SER A 120 -28.16 -3.56 -21.36
C SER A 120 -29.66 -3.86 -21.32
N GLN A 121 -30.50 -2.88 -21.66
CA GLN A 121 -31.95 -3.07 -21.73
C GLN A 121 -32.32 -4.14 -22.76
N HIS A 122 -31.69 -4.10 -23.94
CA HIS A 122 -31.87 -5.11 -24.96
C HIS A 122 -31.47 -6.50 -24.48
N PHE A 123 -30.27 -6.68 -23.93
CA PHE A 123 -29.81 -7.97 -23.42
C PHE A 123 -30.72 -8.51 -22.30
N ARG A 124 -31.23 -7.64 -21.42
CA ARG A 124 -32.21 -8.04 -20.39
C ARG A 124 -33.53 -8.50 -21.00
N GLN A 125 -34.00 -7.86 -22.07
CA GLN A 125 -35.20 -8.29 -22.80
C GLN A 125 -34.96 -9.64 -23.50
N GLN A 126 -33.83 -9.81 -24.17
CA GLN A 126 -33.44 -11.07 -24.82
C GLN A 126 -33.36 -12.22 -23.82
N LEU A 127 -32.83 -11.99 -22.61
CA LEU A 127 -32.80 -13.02 -21.57
C LEU A 127 -34.20 -13.50 -21.19
N LYS A 128 -35.17 -12.59 -21.04
CA LYS A 128 -36.56 -12.94 -20.72
C LYS A 128 -37.24 -13.76 -21.82
N GLN A 129 -36.78 -13.61 -23.06
CA GLN A 129 -37.35 -14.27 -24.24
C GLN A 129 -36.63 -15.56 -24.61
N SER A 130 -35.52 -15.90 -23.94
CA SER A 130 -34.71 -17.09 -24.23
C SER A 130 -34.90 -18.17 -23.16
N PRO A 131 -35.73 -19.21 -23.42
CA PRO A 131 -35.88 -20.34 -22.51
C PRO A 131 -34.55 -21.05 -22.23
N GLU A 132 -33.65 -21.11 -23.21
CA GLU A 132 -32.33 -21.72 -23.09
C GLU A 132 -31.44 -20.96 -22.09
N ALA A 133 -31.34 -19.63 -22.23
CA ALA A 133 -30.55 -18.83 -21.31
C ALA A 133 -31.13 -18.83 -19.89
N ILE A 134 -32.46 -18.85 -19.76
CA ILE A 134 -33.14 -19.01 -18.46
C ILE A 134 -32.83 -20.38 -17.86
N ALA A 135 -32.93 -21.46 -18.65
CA ALA A 135 -32.62 -22.81 -18.19
C ALA A 135 -31.16 -22.95 -17.76
N TYR A 136 -30.23 -22.32 -18.49
CA TYR A 136 -28.83 -22.27 -18.13
C TYR A 136 -28.60 -21.59 -16.77
N LEU A 137 -29.16 -20.40 -16.55
CA LEU A 137 -29.04 -19.69 -15.28
C LEU A 137 -29.67 -20.48 -14.12
N LYS A 138 -30.83 -21.12 -14.35
CA LYS A 138 -31.47 -21.99 -13.36
C LYS A 138 -30.67 -23.26 -13.09
N GLY A 139 -30.03 -23.85 -14.09
CA GLY A 139 -29.09 -24.96 -13.94
C GLY A 139 -27.85 -24.55 -13.14
N ARG A 140 -27.50 -23.26 -13.20
CA ARG A 140 -26.55 -22.60 -12.30
C ARG A 140 -27.20 -22.11 -11.01
N GLY A 141 -28.37 -22.60 -10.61
CA GLY A 141 -29.00 -22.26 -9.34
C GLY A 141 -29.34 -20.78 -9.17
N LEU A 142 -29.27 -19.94 -10.20
CA LEU A 142 -29.54 -18.51 -10.10
C LEU A 142 -31.03 -18.22 -10.28
N THR A 143 -31.58 -17.45 -9.35
CA THR A 143 -32.96 -17.00 -9.33
C THR A 143 -33.17 -15.79 -10.23
N GLY A 144 -34.43 -15.56 -10.63
CA GLY A 144 -34.79 -14.35 -11.38
C GLY A 144 -34.55 -13.06 -10.59
N GLU A 145 -34.64 -13.11 -9.26
CA GLU A 145 -34.42 -11.96 -8.38
C GLU A 145 -32.97 -11.50 -8.40
N VAL A 146 -32.02 -12.42 -8.18
CA VAL A 146 -30.58 -12.06 -8.24
C VAL A 146 -30.17 -11.65 -9.66
N ALA A 147 -30.71 -12.33 -10.67
CA ALA A 147 -30.47 -11.96 -12.07
C ALA A 147 -30.96 -10.53 -12.37
N ALA A 148 -32.14 -10.16 -11.86
CA ALA A 148 -32.68 -8.81 -12.00
C ALA A 148 -31.86 -7.77 -11.22
N ARG A 149 -31.44 -8.08 -9.98
CA ARG A 149 -30.61 -7.22 -9.13
C ARG A 149 -29.27 -6.86 -9.78
N PHE A 150 -28.61 -7.84 -10.38
CA PHE A 150 -27.33 -7.65 -11.08
C PHE A 150 -27.50 -7.22 -12.55
N GLY A 151 -28.74 -7.06 -13.03
CA GLY A 151 -29.02 -6.64 -14.40
C GLY A 151 -28.57 -7.64 -15.47
N LEU A 152 -28.54 -8.94 -15.15
CA LEU A 152 -28.10 -9.97 -16.08
C LEU A 152 -28.94 -9.96 -17.37
N GLY A 153 -28.28 -10.22 -18.49
CA GLY A 153 -28.90 -10.29 -19.81
C GLY A 153 -28.41 -11.48 -20.63
N TYR A 154 -28.83 -11.53 -21.88
CA TYR A 154 -28.39 -12.52 -22.87
C TYR A 154 -28.13 -11.82 -24.19
N ALA A 155 -26.97 -12.07 -24.78
CA ALA A 155 -26.63 -11.71 -26.15
C ALA A 155 -26.89 -12.95 -27.02
N PRO A 156 -27.90 -12.93 -27.92
CA PRO A 156 -28.19 -14.06 -28.80
C PRO A 156 -27.03 -14.42 -29.74
N ASP A 157 -27.09 -15.61 -30.35
CA ASP A 157 -26.19 -16.00 -31.44
C ASP A 157 -26.56 -15.27 -32.75
N ASP A 158 -26.32 -13.97 -32.79
CA ASP A 158 -26.58 -13.09 -33.93
C ASP A 158 -25.36 -12.20 -34.17
N TRP A 159 -24.89 -12.12 -35.41
CA TRP A 159 -23.74 -11.29 -35.77
C TRP A 159 -24.02 -9.79 -35.64
N GLN A 160 -25.28 -9.36 -35.70
CA GLN A 160 -25.68 -7.95 -35.66
C GLN A 160 -26.98 -7.78 -34.84
N GLY A 161 -27.10 -8.48 -33.71
CA GLY A 161 -28.28 -8.41 -32.84
C GLY A 161 -28.59 -6.99 -32.36
N LEU A 162 -27.56 -6.19 -32.07
CA LEU A 162 -27.70 -4.78 -31.66
C LEU A 162 -28.26 -3.88 -32.76
N ALA A 163 -28.19 -4.26 -34.05
CA ALA A 163 -28.80 -3.49 -35.14
C ALA A 163 -30.32 -3.36 -35.02
N LYS A 164 -30.97 -4.24 -34.25
CA LYS A 164 -32.41 -4.18 -33.95
C LYS A 164 -32.79 -3.04 -33.00
N VAL A 165 -31.80 -2.45 -32.31
CA VAL A 165 -32.00 -1.43 -31.27
C VAL A 165 -31.41 -0.09 -31.69
N PHE A 166 -30.33 -0.11 -32.47
CA PHE A 166 -29.67 1.10 -32.96
C PHE A 166 -29.97 1.28 -34.44
N ALA A 167 -30.88 2.21 -34.78
CA ALA A 167 -31.21 2.52 -36.18
C ALA A 167 -29.99 3.01 -36.98
N ASP A 168 -29.05 3.66 -36.31
CA ASP A 168 -27.77 4.13 -36.82
C ASP A 168 -26.63 3.12 -36.61
N TYR A 169 -26.91 1.84 -36.36
CA TYR A 169 -25.91 0.79 -36.13
C TYR A 169 -24.73 0.79 -37.11
N PRO A 170 -24.91 0.96 -38.44
CA PRO A 170 -23.78 0.96 -39.38
C PRO A 170 -22.81 2.14 -39.20
N THR A 171 -23.28 3.29 -38.71
CA THR A 171 -22.52 4.54 -38.69
C THR A 171 -22.21 5.06 -37.28
N ARG A 172 -22.86 4.53 -36.23
CA ARG A 172 -22.70 4.98 -34.85
C ARG A 172 -21.33 4.59 -34.30
N SER A 173 -20.40 5.53 -34.18
CA SER A 173 -19.03 5.28 -33.68
C SER A 173 -19.02 4.83 -32.21
N ALA A 174 -19.93 5.36 -31.40
CA ALA A 174 -20.07 5.04 -29.97
C ALA A 174 -20.21 3.53 -29.69
N LEU A 175 -20.75 2.72 -30.62
CA LEU A 175 -20.85 1.26 -30.45
C LEU A 175 -19.48 0.57 -30.48
N ALA A 176 -18.59 1.02 -31.37
CA ALA A 176 -17.23 0.52 -31.45
C ALA A 176 -16.37 1.07 -30.30
N GLU A 177 -16.49 2.36 -29.99
CA GLU A 177 -15.74 3.02 -28.91
C GLU A 177 -16.10 2.50 -27.51
N SER A 178 -17.36 2.07 -27.29
CA SER A 178 -17.80 1.39 -26.06
C SER A 178 -17.46 -0.10 -26.03
N GLY A 179 -16.89 -0.64 -27.11
CA GLY A 179 -16.47 -2.02 -27.22
C GLY A 179 -17.62 -3.03 -27.35
N LEU A 180 -18.83 -2.59 -27.74
CA LEU A 180 -19.97 -3.47 -28.01
C LEU A 180 -19.87 -4.14 -29.37
N VAL A 181 -19.16 -3.52 -30.32
CA VAL A 181 -19.07 -3.91 -31.72
C VAL A 181 -17.61 -3.93 -32.16
N ILE A 182 -17.29 -4.81 -33.11
CA ILE A 182 -15.98 -4.90 -33.75
C ILE A 182 -16.13 -4.49 -35.22
N ASP A 183 -15.32 -3.52 -35.64
CA ASP A 183 -15.12 -3.15 -37.03
C ASP A 183 -13.84 -3.83 -37.51
N ASN A 184 -13.95 -4.74 -38.49
CA ASN A 184 -12.79 -5.42 -39.04
C ASN A 184 -12.16 -4.64 -40.21
N GLU A 185 -10.94 -5.01 -40.58
CA GLU A 185 -10.17 -4.36 -41.66
C GLU A 185 -10.85 -4.46 -43.04
N GLN A 186 -11.77 -5.41 -43.22
CA GLN A 186 -12.55 -5.61 -44.45
C GLN A 186 -13.85 -4.76 -44.47
N GLY A 187 -14.04 -3.86 -43.50
CA GLY A 187 -15.21 -2.99 -43.39
C GLY A 187 -16.48 -3.69 -42.88
N ARG A 188 -16.38 -4.92 -42.35
CA ARG A 188 -17.50 -5.62 -41.72
C ARG A 188 -17.61 -5.24 -40.25
N ARG A 189 -18.82 -4.88 -39.86
CA ARG A 189 -19.21 -4.52 -38.49
C ARG A 189 -20.05 -5.63 -37.85
N TYR A 190 -19.67 -6.11 -36.67
CA TYR A 190 -20.43 -7.17 -35.98
C TYR A 190 -20.34 -7.07 -34.45
N ASP A 191 -21.36 -7.60 -33.77
CA ASP A 191 -21.48 -7.58 -32.31
C ASP A 191 -20.34 -8.37 -31.66
N ARG A 192 -19.69 -7.79 -30.65
CA ARG A 192 -18.62 -8.44 -29.90
C ARG A 192 -19.12 -9.64 -29.10
N PHE A 193 -20.29 -9.49 -28.47
CA PHE A 193 -20.88 -10.50 -27.60
C PHE A 193 -21.97 -11.24 -28.37
N ARG A 194 -21.81 -12.56 -28.46
CA ARG A 194 -22.73 -13.46 -29.16
C ARG A 194 -22.82 -14.77 -28.39
N ASP A 195 -24.02 -15.31 -28.32
CA ASP A 195 -24.38 -16.51 -27.54
C ASP A 195 -23.82 -16.52 -26.10
N ARG A 196 -24.05 -15.41 -25.38
CA ARG A 196 -23.47 -15.19 -24.04
C ARG A 196 -24.47 -14.66 -23.04
N VAL A 197 -24.43 -15.20 -21.82
CA VAL A 197 -25.00 -14.54 -20.65
C VAL A 197 -24.18 -13.28 -20.36
N MET A 198 -24.87 -12.15 -20.24
CA MET A 198 -24.28 -10.83 -20.10
C MET A 198 -24.33 -10.36 -18.65
N PHE A 199 -23.18 -9.88 -18.17
CA PHE A 199 -22.94 -9.37 -16.82
C PHE A 199 -22.56 -7.88 -16.95
N PRO A 200 -23.49 -6.93 -16.73
CA PRO A 200 -23.16 -5.51 -16.82
C PRO A 200 -22.20 -5.09 -15.70
N ILE A 201 -21.16 -4.34 -16.07
CA ILE A 201 -20.15 -3.81 -15.15
C ILE A 201 -20.49 -2.36 -14.86
N HIS A 202 -20.54 -2.02 -13.56
CA HIS A 202 -20.98 -0.72 -13.08
C HIS A 202 -19.82 0.08 -12.50
N ASN A 203 -19.81 1.39 -12.74
CA ASN A 203 -18.93 2.30 -12.03
C ASN A 203 -19.47 2.63 -10.62
N ALA A 204 -18.73 3.45 -9.85
CA ALA A 204 -19.13 3.86 -8.51
C ALA A 204 -20.48 4.61 -8.41
N LYS A 205 -20.95 5.19 -9.52
CA LYS A 205 -22.26 5.87 -9.65
C LYS A 205 -23.39 4.93 -10.08
N GLY A 206 -23.09 3.66 -10.37
CA GLY A 206 -24.07 2.70 -10.87
C GLY A 206 -24.36 2.83 -12.36
N GLN A 207 -23.52 3.53 -13.13
CA GLN A 207 -23.63 3.57 -14.58
C GLN A 207 -22.94 2.36 -15.19
N ILE A 208 -23.53 1.79 -16.23
CA ILE A 208 -22.93 0.68 -16.97
C ILE A 208 -21.79 1.23 -17.82
N ILE A 209 -20.60 0.66 -17.63
CA ILE A 209 -19.37 1.07 -18.31
C ILE A 209 -18.79 -0.03 -19.20
N GLY A 210 -19.31 -1.25 -19.11
CA GLY A 210 -18.90 -2.37 -19.94
C GLY A 210 -19.67 -3.65 -19.58
N PHE A 211 -19.29 -4.76 -20.20
CA PHE A 211 -19.91 -6.05 -19.96
C PHE A 211 -18.86 -7.17 -19.82
N GLY A 212 -19.16 -8.13 -18.95
CA GLY A 212 -18.65 -9.49 -19.03
C GLY A 212 -19.66 -10.38 -19.77
N GLY A 213 -19.19 -11.36 -20.53
CA GLY A 213 -20.01 -12.27 -21.31
C GLY A 213 -19.55 -13.71 -21.16
N ARG A 214 -20.44 -14.61 -20.74
CA ARG A 214 -20.14 -16.03 -20.51
C ARG A 214 -20.87 -16.90 -21.52
N VAL A 215 -20.15 -17.79 -22.21
CA VAL A 215 -20.78 -18.76 -23.13
C VAL A 215 -21.67 -19.75 -22.37
N MET A 216 -22.80 -20.14 -22.99
CA MET A 216 -23.70 -21.15 -22.42
C MET A 216 -23.32 -22.56 -22.88
N GLY A 217 -22.92 -22.69 -24.15
CA GLY A 217 -22.53 -23.96 -24.78
C GLY A 217 -21.06 -24.03 -25.17
N LYS A 218 -20.80 -24.52 -26.39
CA LYS A 218 -19.46 -24.63 -26.97
C LYS A 218 -19.04 -23.29 -27.56
N GLY A 219 -18.00 -22.68 -27.01
CA GLY A 219 -17.45 -21.43 -27.54
C GLY A 219 -16.27 -20.94 -26.71
N GLU A 220 -15.32 -20.29 -27.37
CA GLU A 220 -14.14 -19.73 -26.72
C GLU A 220 -14.04 -18.22 -26.95
N PRO A 221 -13.50 -17.46 -25.99
CA PRO A 221 -13.17 -17.88 -24.62
C PRO A 221 -14.43 -18.07 -23.75
N LYS A 222 -14.32 -18.87 -22.67
CA LYS A 222 -15.42 -19.14 -21.71
C LYS A 222 -16.03 -17.86 -21.14
N TYR A 223 -15.16 -16.90 -20.79
CA TYR A 223 -15.54 -15.54 -20.39
C TYR A 223 -14.87 -14.54 -21.35
N LEU A 224 -15.63 -13.54 -21.76
CA LEU A 224 -15.19 -12.43 -22.60
C LEU A 224 -15.56 -11.12 -21.92
N ASN A 225 -14.59 -10.23 -21.74
CA ASN A 225 -14.85 -8.88 -21.23
C ASN A 225 -14.86 -7.87 -22.37
N SER A 226 -15.53 -6.74 -22.14
CA SER A 226 -15.30 -5.52 -22.91
C SER A 226 -13.80 -5.24 -23.00
N PRO A 227 -13.32 -4.69 -24.14
CA PRO A 227 -11.95 -4.20 -24.24
C PRO A 227 -11.73 -3.01 -23.31
N GLU A 228 -10.50 -2.52 -23.20
CA GLU A 228 -10.25 -1.21 -22.58
C GLU A 228 -10.96 -0.13 -23.40
N THR A 229 -11.68 0.79 -22.74
CA THR A 229 -12.42 1.89 -23.36
C THR A 229 -12.25 3.17 -22.54
N PRO A 230 -12.68 4.34 -23.05
CA PRO A 230 -12.70 5.56 -22.24
C PRO A 230 -13.52 5.45 -20.94
N LEU A 231 -14.47 4.51 -20.85
CA LEU A 231 -15.32 4.29 -19.67
C LEU A 231 -14.86 3.17 -18.77
N PHE A 232 -14.09 2.21 -19.31
CA PHE A 232 -13.83 0.94 -18.65
C PHE A 232 -12.37 0.56 -18.75
N GLN A 233 -11.76 0.44 -17.57
CA GLN A 233 -10.39 -0.05 -17.40
C GLN A 233 -10.41 -1.25 -16.46
N LYS A 234 -10.01 -2.44 -16.95
CA LYS A 234 -10.12 -3.69 -16.16
C LYS A 234 -9.30 -3.61 -14.87
N GLY A 235 -8.11 -3.03 -14.98
CA GLY A 235 -7.20 -2.84 -13.84
C GLY A 235 -7.72 -1.86 -12.80
N HIS A 236 -8.77 -1.09 -13.08
CA HIS A 236 -9.34 -0.14 -12.11
C HIS A 236 -10.66 -0.64 -11.54
N GLU A 237 -11.49 -1.33 -12.32
CA GLU A 237 -12.85 -1.66 -11.88
C GLU A 237 -12.96 -3.02 -11.18
N LEU A 238 -13.97 -3.15 -10.32
CA LEU A 238 -14.28 -4.39 -9.59
C LEU A 238 -15.76 -4.71 -9.81
N TYR A 239 -16.04 -5.90 -10.32
CA TYR A 239 -17.42 -6.34 -10.50
C TYR A 239 -18.11 -6.52 -9.15
N GLY A 240 -19.39 -6.13 -9.07
CA GLY A 240 -20.18 -6.22 -7.85
C GLY A 240 -19.93 -5.10 -6.83
N LEU A 241 -18.87 -4.29 -6.99
CA LEU A 241 -18.53 -3.28 -5.99
C LEU A 241 -19.68 -2.28 -5.76
N TYR A 242 -20.33 -1.79 -6.83
CA TYR A 242 -21.49 -0.91 -6.72
C TYR A 242 -22.62 -1.53 -5.88
N GLN A 243 -22.96 -2.79 -6.15
CA GLN A 243 -23.99 -3.54 -5.44
C GLN A 243 -23.60 -3.84 -3.98
N ALA A 244 -22.31 -4.06 -3.71
CA ALA A 244 -21.79 -4.54 -2.43
C ALA A 244 -21.53 -3.41 -1.41
N ARG A 245 -21.47 -2.13 -1.82
CA ARG A 245 -21.05 -0.99 -0.96
C ARG A 245 -21.69 -0.98 0.43
N GLN A 246 -23.00 -1.16 0.49
CA GLN A 246 -23.74 -1.12 1.75
C GLN A 246 -23.46 -2.35 2.61
N ALA A 247 -23.45 -3.54 1.99
CA ALA A 247 -23.15 -4.79 2.66
C ALA A 247 -21.72 -4.85 3.19
N ILE A 248 -20.74 -4.31 2.46
CA ILE A 248 -19.35 -4.17 2.91
C ILE A 248 -19.29 -3.33 4.18
N LYS A 249 -19.95 -2.17 4.20
CA LYS A 249 -19.97 -1.29 5.37
C LYS A 249 -20.62 -1.97 6.57
N GLN A 250 -21.71 -2.71 6.36
CA GLN A 250 -22.41 -3.43 7.43
C GLN A 250 -21.62 -4.61 7.97
N ALA A 251 -20.94 -5.36 7.09
CA ALA A 251 -20.12 -6.51 7.46
C ALA A 251 -18.75 -6.11 8.02
N GLY A 252 -18.28 -4.89 7.75
CA GLY A 252 -16.94 -4.43 8.10
C GLY A 252 -15.82 -5.19 7.38
N LYS A 253 -16.12 -5.80 6.23
CA LYS A 253 -15.18 -6.59 5.42
C LYS A 253 -15.55 -6.61 3.94
N VAL A 254 -14.56 -6.79 3.08
CA VAL A 254 -14.75 -7.10 1.66
C VAL A 254 -14.23 -8.49 1.37
N LEU A 255 -14.99 -9.27 0.61
CA LEU A 255 -14.56 -10.56 0.06
C LEU A 255 -14.22 -10.39 -1.42
N VAL A 256 -12.99 -10.67 -1.82
CA VAL A 256 -12.55 -10.58 -3.22
C VAL A 256 -12.45 -11.99 -3.80
N VAL A 257 -13.22 -12.25 -4.85
CA VAL A 257 -13.27 -13.53 -5.60
C VAL A 257 -12.81 -13.32 -7.04
N GLU A 258 -12.70 -14.40 -7.82
CA GLU A 258 -12.18 -14.33 -9.19
C GLU A 258 -13.25 -14.03 -10.26
N GLY A 259 -14.49 -14.52 -10.08
CA GLY A 259 -15.49 -14.55 -11.13
C GLY A 259 -16.78 -13.77 -10.84
N TYR A 260 -17.48 -13.38 -11.92
CA TYR A 260 -18.82 -12.79 -11.84
C TYR A 260 -19.84 -13.73 -11.22
N MET A 261 -19.76 -15.01 -11.59
CA MET A 261 -20.65 -16.04 -11.09
C MET A 261 -20.53 -16.19 -9.57
N ASP A 262 -19.31 -16.14 -9.05
CA ASP A 262 -19.04 -16.21 -7.61
C ASP A 262 -19.72 -15.06 -6.87
N VAL A 263 -19.56 -13.83 -7.35
CA VAL A 263 -20.20 -12.65 -6.75
C VAL A 263 -21.72 -12.76 -6.77
N VAL A 264 -22.30 -13.14 -7.91
CA VAL A 264 -23.76 -13.26 -8.06
C VAL A 264 -24.30 -14.39 -7.18
N ALA A 265 -23.62 -15.54 -7.12
CA ALA A 265 -24.00 -16.67 -6.29
C ALA A 265 -23.90 -16.33 -4.79
N LEU A 266 -22.77 -15.78 -4.34
CA LEU A 266 -22.58 -15.34 -2.97
C LEU A 266 -23.66 -14.34 -2.54
N ALA A 267 -23.97 -13.36 -3.41
CA ALA A 267 -25.03 -12.39 -3.15
C ALA A 267 -26.42 -13.04 -3.05
N GLN A 268 -26.72 -14.04 -3.89
CA GLN A 268 -27.98 -14.79 -3.79
C GLN A 268 -28.14 -15.47 -2.44
N TYR A 269 -27.06 -16.02 -1.90
CA TYR A 269 -27.05 -16.64 -0.57
C TYR A 269 -26.85 -15.61 0.55
N GLY A 270 -26.87 -14.31 0.27
CA GLY A 270 -26.81 -13.26 1.28
C GLY A 270 -25.39 -12.89 1.77
N VAL A 271 -24.35 -13.38 1.10
CA VAL A 271 -22.96 -12.91 1.24
C VAL A 271 -22.74 -11.76 0.26
N GLU A 272 -23.36 -10.62 0.56
CA GLU A 272 -23.49 -9.50 -0.38
C GLU A 272 -22.28 -8.55 -0.43
N TYR A 273 -21.25 -8.82 0.38
CA TYR A 273 -20.02 -8.03 0.45
C TYR A 273 -18.90 -8.57 -0.47
N ALA A 274 -19.27 -9.39 -1.46
CA ALA A 274 -18.36 -9.97 -2.43
C ALA A 274 -18.15 -9.08 -3.66
N VAL A 275 -16.91 -9.04 -4.16
CA VAL A 275 -16.51 -8.35 -5.40
C VAL A 275 -15.55 -9.22 -6.21
N ALA A 276 -15.45 -9.00 -7.52
CA ALA A 276 -14.52 -9.76 -8.37
C ALA A 276 -13.61 -8.88 -9.22
N THR A 277 -12.40 -9.37 -9.49
CA THR A 277 -11.54 -8.81 -10.54
C THR A 277 -12.09 -9.19 -11.93
N LEU A 278 -11.71 -8.44 -12.95
CA LEU A 278 -12.29 -8.54 -14.30
C LEU A 278 -11.37 -9.33 -15.25
N GLY A 279 -11.00 -10.55 -14.85
CA GLY A 279 -10.09 -11.40 -15.63
C GLY A 279 -8.63 -10.89 -15.64
N THR A 280 -8.23 -10.20 -14.58
CA THR A 280 -6.86 -9.73 -14.34
C THR A 280 -6.45 -10.07 -12.92
N SER A 281 -5.15 -10.13 -12.66
CA SER A 281 -4.64 -10.10 -11.28
C SER A 281 -5.13 -8.82 -10.58
N THR A 282 -5.30 -8.88 -9.26
CA THR A 282 -5.59 -7.70 -8.43
C THR A 282 -4.52 -6.63 -8.62
N THR A 283 -4.90 -5.37 -8.86
CA THR A 283 -3.99 -4.24 -9.08
C THR A 283 -3.90 -3.33 -7.86
N ALA A 284 -2.96 -2.38 -7.88
CA ALA A 284 -2.90 -1.31 -6.89
C ALA A 284 -4.19 -0.45 -6.85
N ASP A 285 -4.78 -0.14 -8.01
CA ASP A 285 -6.02 0.63 -8.09
C ASP A 285 -7.23 -0.12 -7.51
N HIS A 286 -7.29 -1.44 -7.70
CA HIS A 286 -8.28 -2.29 -7.01
C HIS A 286 -8.14 -2.16 -5.50
N LEU A 287 -6.94 -2.33 -4.98
CA LEU A 287 -6.65 -2.27 -3.54
C LEU A 287 -6.99 -0.89 -2.96
N HIS A 288 -6.56 0.20 -3.61
CA HIS A 288 -6.91 1.56 -3.20
C HIS A 288 -8.43 1.81 -3.20
N LYS A 289 -9.18 1.27 -4.17
CA LYS A 289 -10.64 1.32 -4.13
C LYS A 289 -11.18 0.57 -2.92
N LEU A 290 -10.69 -0.64 -2.66
CA LEU A 290 -11.18 -1.49 -1.57
C LEU A 290 -10.88 -0.94 -0.17
N PHE A 291 -9.68 -0.39 0.05
CA PHE A 291 -9.31 0.20 1.35
C PHE A 291 -10.19 1.40 1.74
N ARG A 292 -10.82 2.08 0.78
CA ARG A 292 -11.80 3.14 1.06
C ARG A 292 -13.15 2.60 1.55
N HIS A 293 -13.41 1.31 1.38
CA HIS A 293 -14.67 0.69 1.78
C HIS A 293 -14.56 -0.14 3.06
N SER A 294 -13.38 -0.73 3.33
CA SER A 294 -13.13 -1.55 4.52
C SER A 294 -11.64 -1.65 4.79
N GLU A 295 -11.28 -1.74 6.07
CA GLU A 295 -9.93 -2.05 6.53
C GLU A 295 -9.66 -3.56 6.51
N ARG A 296 -10.70 -4.40 6.55
CA ARG A 296 -10.58 -5.86 6.44
C ARG A 296 -10.90 -6.34 5.03
N LEU A 297 -9.92 -6.95 4.38
CA LEU A 297 -10.03 -7.54 3.05
C LEU A 297 -9.67 -9.02 3.11
N VAL A 298 -10.53 -9.86 2.54
CA VAL A 298 -10.32 -11.30 2.43
C VAL A 298 -10.32 -11.67 0.96
N PHE A 299 -9.20 -12.17 0.44
CA PHE A 299 -9.17 -12.82 -0.86
C PHE A 299 -9.63 -14.26 -0.73
N CYS A 300 -10.54 -14.71 -1.58
CA CYS A 300 -11.00 -16.08 -1.63
C CYS A 300 -10.63 -16.68 -2.99
N PHE A 301 -9.76 -17.69 -2.94
CA PHE A 301 -9.22 -18.37 -4.12
C PHE A 301 -9.62 -19.84 -4.13
N ASP A 302 -9.71 -20.40 -5.32
CA ASP A 302 -9.92 -21.83 -5.52
C ASP A 302 -8.78 -22.64 -4.88
N GLY A 303 -9.08 -23.86 -4.42
CA GLY A 303 -8.14 -24.74 -3.69
C GLY A 303 -6.97 -25.29 -4.50
N ASP A 304 -6.86 -24.92 -5.77
CA ASP A 304 -5.91 -25.49 -6.72
C ASP A 304 -4.57 -24.71 -6.75
N ASN A 305 -3.66 -25.14 -7.63
CA ASN A 305 -2.36 -24.48 -7.80
C ASN A 305 -2.47 -23.12 -8.52
N ALA A 306 -3.52 -22.90 -9.33
CA ALA A 306 -3.74 -21.63 -10.00
C ALA A 306 -4.18 -20.56 -8.99
N GLY A 307 -5.12 -20.89 -8.10
CA GLY A 307 -5.57 -20.05 -7.00
C GLY A 307 -4.44 -19.67 -6.05
N ARG A 308 -3.54 -20.62 -5.71
CA ARG A 308 -2.33 -20.31 -4.92
C ARG A 308 -1.38 -19.32 -5.61
N LYS A 309 -1.17 -19.46 -6.92
CA LYS A 309 -0.36 -18.50 -7.70
C LYS A 309 -1.04 -17.13 -7.78
N ALA A 310 -2.36 -17.08 -7.92
CA ALA A 310 -3.14 -15.85 -7.92
C ALA A 310 -3.06 -15.15 -6.55
N ALA A 311 -3.15 -15.91 -5.46
CA ALA A 311 -2.98 -15.41 -4.10
C ALA A 311 -1.62 -14.78 -3.86
N TRP A 312 -0.54 -15.43 -4.33
CA TRP A 312 0.79 -14.86 -4.23
C TRP A 312 0.92 -13.54 -5.00
N ARG A 313 0.39 -13.46 -6.22
CA ARG A 313 0.38 -12.21 -7.00
C ARG A 313 -0.44 -11.11 -6.32
N ALA A 314 -1.58 -11.47 -5.74
CA ALA A 314 -2.39 -10.53 -4.97
C ALA A 314 -1.65 -10.01 -3.74
N LEU A 315 -0.89 -10.88 -3.06
CA LEU A 315 0.00 -10.49 -1.96
C LEU A 315 1.08 -9.52 -2.44
N GLU A 316 1.83 -9.85 -3.49
CA GLU A 316 2.89 -8.99 -4.05
C GLU A 316 2.36 -7.60 -4.41
N ASN A 317 1.19 -7.54 -5.05
CA ASN A 317 0.56 -6.27 -5.42
C ASN A 317 -0.01 -5.52 -4.22
N ALA A 318 -0.36 -6.22 -3.13
CA ALA A 318 -0.88 -5.62 -1.91
C ALA A 318 0.19 -4.99 -1.04
N LEU A 319 1.36 -5.63 -0.87
CA LEU A 319 2.40 -5.17 0.06
C LEU A 319 2.72 -3.66 -0.06
N PRO A 320 2.92 -3.08 -1.26
CA PRO A 320 3.25 -1.66 -1.39
C PRO A 320 2.08 -0.71 -1.11
N GLN A 321 0.84 -1.22 -1.08
CA GLN A 321 -0.37 -0.43 -0.87
C GLN A 321 -0.90 -0.54 0.57
N LEU A 322 -0.36 -1.45 1.39
CA LEU A 322 -0.79 -1.64 2.77
C LEU A 322 -0.43 -0.43 3.64
N ASN A 323 -1.32 -0.13 4.57
CA ASN A 323 -1.04 0.72 5.73
C ASN A 323 -1.25 -0.09 7.01
N ASP A 324 -0.87 0.46 8.16
CA ASP A 324 -0.90 -0.26 9.45
C ASP A 324 -2.32 -0.61 9.95
N ALA A 325 -3.38 -0.02 9.39
CA ALA A 325 -4.76 -0.31 9.76
C ALA A 325 -5.39 -1.46 8.95
N VAL A 326 -4.85 -1.77 7.77
CA VAL A 326 -5.43 -2.77 6.87
C VAL A 326 -5.11 -4.19 7.33
N ARG A 327 -6.15 -5.01 7.50
CA ARG A 327 -6.08 -6.46 7.71
C ARG A 327 -6.34 -7.18 6.39
N LEU A 328 -5.29 -7.80 5.84
CA LEU A 328 -5.37 -8.63 4.64
C LEU A 328 -5.33 -10.12 4.97
N GLU A 329 -6.26 -10.89 4.41
CA GLU A 329 -6.42 -12.32 4.66
C GLU A 329 -6.65 -13.11 3.37
N PHE A 330 -6.35 -14.41 3.42
CA PHE A 330 -6.46 -15.34 2.29
C PHE A 330 -7.26 -16.57 2.72
N LEU A 331 -8.37 -16.83 2.05
CA LEU A 331 -9.17 -18.02 2.20
C LEU A 331 -8.95 -18.92 0.97
N PHE A 332 -8.46 -20.13 1.21
CA PHE A 332 -8.32 -21.15 0.18
C PHE A 332 -9.46 -22.16 0.33
N LEU A 333 -10.21 -22.38 -0.74
CA LEU A 333 -11.30 -23.34 -0.75
C LEU A 333 -10.78 -24.79 -0.85
N PRO A 334 -11.60 -25.81 -0.54
CA PRO A 334 -11.25 -27.19 -0.84
C PRO A 334 -10.95 -27.41 -2.32
N GLU A 335 -10.14 -28.42 -2.64
CA GLU A 335 -9.80 -28.74 -4.03
C GLU A 335 -11.07 -29.10 -4.83
N GLY A 336 -11.24 -28.47 -5.99
CA GLY A 336 -12.42 -28.65 -6.85
C GLY A 336 -13.64 -27.80 -6.48
N GLU A 337 -13.58 -27.00 -5.42
CA GLU A 337 -14.64 -26.05 -5.03
C GLU A 337 -14.28 -24.62 -5.46
N ASP A 338 -15.29 -23.89 -5.92
CA ASP A 338 -15.27 -22.43 -6.12
C ASP A 338 -16.25 -21.76 -5.14
N PRO A 339 -16.24 -20.41 -4.97
CA PRO A 339 -17.14 -19.76 -4.02
C PRO A 339 -18.62 -20.00 -4.35
N ASP A 340 -18.96 -20.14 -5.63
CA ASP A 340 -20.31 -20.45 -6.12
C ASP A 340 -20.78 -21.86 -5.68
N SER A 341 -19.99 -22.90 -5.90
CA SER A 341 -20.31 -24.28 -5.52
C SER A 341 -20.35 -24.44 -4.01
N LEU A 342 -19.41 -23.83 -3.29
CA LEU A 342 -19.31 -23.97 -1.84
C LEU A 342 -20.49 -23.31 -1.13
N VAL A 343 -20.83 -22.05 -1.46
CA VAL A 343 -21.91 -21.32 -0.77
C VAL A 343 -23.27 -21.99 -0.96
N ARG A 344 -23.50 -22.68 -2.08
CA ARG A 344 -24.71 -23.47 -2.31
C ARG A 344 -24.83 -24.66 -1.38
N GLN A 345 -23.70 -25.29 -1.05
CA GLN A 345 -23.67 -26.48 -0.20
C GLN A 345 -23.87 -26.13 1.28
N ILE A 346 -23.18 -25.08 1.76
CA ILE A 346 -23.12 -24.77 3.20
C ILE A 346 -23.92 -23.53 3.61
N GLY A 347 -24.50 -22.82 2.63
CA GLY A 347 -25.25 -21.59 2.85
C GLY A 347 -24.40 -20.45 3.41
N LYS A 348 -25.08 -19.33 3.71
CA LYS A 348 -24.44 -18.13 4.28
C LYS A 348 -23.67 -18.41 5.56
N ALA A 349 -24.36 -18.98 6.55
CA ALA A 349 -23.82 -19.15 7.89
C ALA A 349 -22.61 -20.07 7.89
N GLY A 350 -22.65 -21.17 7.12
CA GLY A 350 -21.51 -22.06 6.96
C GLY A 350 -20.34 -21.38 6.25
N PHE A 351 -20.62 -20.60 5.20
CA PHE A 351 -19.57 -19.86 4.48
C PHE A 351 -18.91 -18.80 5.36
N GLU A 352 -19.70 -18.03 6.12
CA GLU A 352 -19.19 -17.03 7.06
C GLU A 352 -18.40 -17.68 8.20
N GLN A 353 -18.88 -18.78 8.76
CA GLN A 353 -18.15 -19.54 9.78
C GLN A 353 -16.80 -20.04 9.25
N LYS A 354 -16.77 -20.59 8.03
CA LYS A 354 -15.54 -21.03 7.37
C LYS A 354 -14.58 -19.87 7.15
N LEU A 355 -15.07 -18.74 6.66
CA LEU A 355 -14.28 -17.53 6.45
C LEU A 355 -13.65 -17.06 7.75
N GLU A 356 -14.39 -16.98 8.86
CA GLU A 356 -13.83 -16.54 10.14
C GLU A 356 -12.86 -17.55 10.77
N ALA A 357 -13.06 -18.85 10.54
CA ALA A 357 -12.23 -19.91 11.11
C ALA A 357 -10.94 -20.18 10.32
N GLU A 358 -10.99 -20.05 8.99
CA GLU A 358 -9.94 -20.55 8.09
C GLU A 358 -9.27 -19.46 7.25
N ALA A 359 -9.77 -18.23 7.21
CA ALA A 359 -9.07 -17.14 6.52
C ALA A 359 -7.71 -16.88 7.19
N GLU A 360 -6.65 -17.12 6.42
CA GLU A 360 -5.28 -17.02 6.88
C GLU A 360 -4.80 -15.56 6.79
N PRO A 361 -4.30 -14.96 7.88
CA PRO A 361 -3.71 -13.63 7.82
C PRO A 361 -2.51 -13.59 6.88
N LEU A 362 -2.25 -12.42 6.26
CA LEU A 362 -1.11 -12.20 5.37
C LEU A 362 0.22 -12.71 5.94
N SER A 363 0.46 -12.54 7.25
CA SER A 363 1.71 -12.97 7.89
C SER A 363 1.94 -14.47 7.77
N ARG A 364 0.91 -15.26 8.08
CA ARG A 364 0.93 -16.73 8.03
C ARG A 364 1.03 -17.23 6.60
N PHE A 365 0.26 -16.63 5.70
CA PHE A 365 0.31 -16.98 4.28
C PHE A 365 1.71 -16.72 3.69
N LEU A 366 2.27 -15.53 3.90
CA LEU A 366 3.62 -15.15 3.47
C LEU A 366 4.67 -16.14 4.00
N GLN A 367 4.62 -16.42 5.31
CA GLN A 367 5.52 -17.33 5.98
C GLN A 367 5.48 -18.74 5.38
N ARG A 368 4.27 -19.30 5.19
CA ARG A 368 4.08 -20.64 4.64
C ARG A 368 4.60 -20.76 3.21
N GLU A 369 4.26 -19.80 2.36
CA GLU A 369 4.65 -19.82 0.94
C GLU A 369 6.17 -19.67 0.78
N LEU A 370 6.80 -18.74 1.50
CA LEU A 370 8.26 -18.60 1.49
C LEU A 370 8.95 -19.88 2.00
N ALA A 371 8.45 -20.49 3.07
CA ALA A 371 9.02 -21.72 3.61
C ALA A 371 8.98 -22.88 2.61
N ALA A 372 7.87 -23.01 1.88
CA ALA A 372 7.68 -24.04 0.87
C ALA A 372 8.60 -23.82 -0.34
N ARG A 373 8.67 -22.58 -0.85
CA ARG A 373 9.46 -22.21 -2.04
C ARG A 373 10.96 -22.38 -1.84
N THR A 374 11.46 -22.08 -0.64
CA THR A 374 12.89 -22.12 -0.36
C THR A 374 13.34 -23.43 0.29
N GLU A 375 12.41 -24.37 0.46
CA GLU A 375 12.61 -25.65 1.14
C GLU A 375 13.15 -25.47 2.56
N LEU A 376 12.66 -24.44 3.28
CA LEU A 376 13.13 -24.06 4.62
C LEU A 376 13.11 -25.25 5.61
N ALA A 377 12.20 -26.20 5.39
CA ALA A 377 12.08 -27.43 6.17
C ALA A 377 13.34 -28.31 6.17
N ARG A 378 14.25 -28.17 5.19
CA ARG A 378 15.56 -28.85 5.19
C ARG A 378 16.42 -28.41 6.38
N GLY A 379 16.27 -27.16 6.82
CA GLY A 379 16.93 -26.60 7.99
C GLY A 379 18.41 -26.24 7.79
N ASP A 380 18.94 -26.39 6.58
CA ASP A 380 20.31 -26.01 6.21
C ASP A 380 20.48 -24.48 6.04
N ALA A 381 21.74 -24.04 5.94
CA ALA A 381 22.06 -22.62 5.86
C ALA A 381 21.60 -22.02 4.52
N GLU A 382 21.68 -22.81 3.44
CA GLU A 382 21.31 -22.44 2.08
C GLU A 382 19.81 -22.18 1.95
N ALA A 383 18.96 -23.02 2.56
CA ALA A 383 17.51 -22.83 2.58
C ALA A 383 17.11 -21.57 3.36
N LYS A 384 17.81 -21.26 4.46
CA LYS A 384 17.63 -20.01 5.22
C LYS A 384 18.09 -18.79 4.43
N ALA A 385 19.22 -18.90 3.74
CA ALA A 385 19.73 -17.83 2.88
C ALA A 385 18.75 -17.54 1.73
N ARG A 386 18.25 -18.58 1.05
CA ARG A 386 17.20 -18.44 0.02
C ARG A 386 15.92 -17.82 0.57
N PHE A 387 15.45 -18.27 1.75
CA PHE A 387 14.27 -17.69 2.41
C PHE A 387 14.39 -16.19 2.58
N TRP A 388 15.52 -15.73 3.16
CA TRP A 388 15.74 -14.30 3.37
C TRP A 388 16.02 -13.52 2.09
N HIS A 389 16.60 -14.17 1.08
CA HIS A 389 16.77 -13.58 -0.26
C HIS A 389 15.41 -13.27 -0.90
N GLU A 390 14.41 -14.14 -0.75
CA GLU A 390 13.05 -13.90 -1.25
C GLU A 390 12.22 -12.99 -0.33
N ALA A 391 12.36 -13.10 0.99
CA ALA A 391 11.56 -12.34 1.95
C ALA A 391 11.92 -10.85 1.98
N LYS A 392 13.21 -10.49 1.89
CA LYS A 392 13.68 -9.10 2.04
C LYS A 392 13.07 -8.15 0.99
N PRO A 393 13.07 -8.46 -0.33
CA PRO A 393 12.44 -7.61 -1.33
C PRO A 393 10.96 -7.33 -1.04
N LEU A 394 10.21 -8.36 -0.61
CA LEU A 394 8.79 -8.24 -0.27
C LEU A 394 8.56 -7.30 0.92
N LEU A 395 9.29 -7.52 2.01
CA LEU A 395 9.19 -6.68 3.21
C LEU A 395 9.63 -5.24 2.93
N ASN A 396 10.62 -5.05 2.05
CA ASN A 396 11.13 -3.73 1.71
C ASN A 396 10.13 -2.88 0.92
N GLN A 397 9.26 -3.51 0.14
CA GLN A 397 8.22 -2.82 -0.63
C GLN A 397 7.05 -2.35 0.24
N MET A 398 6.91 -2.82 1.48
CA MET A 398 5.76 -2.50 2.32
C MET A 398 5.68 -1.04 2.73
N ALA A 399 4.50 -0.43 2.55
CA ALA A 399 4.18 0.93 2.99
C ALA A 399 3.64 1.03 4.44
N ALA A 400 3.48 -0.12 5.12
CA ALA A 400 3.01 -0.23 6.51
C ALA A 400 4.19 -0.46 7.48
N PRO A 401 4.76 0.58 8.10
CA PRO A 401 6.01 0.46 8.86
C PRO A 401 5.88 -0.42 10.12
N THR A 402 4.76 -0.33 10.82
CA THR A 402 4.52 -1.11 12.04
C THR A 402 4.31 -2.58 11.69
N LEU A 403 3.46 -2.86 10.69
CA LEU A 403 3.23 -4.22 10.21
C LEU A 403 4.51 -4.83 9.64
N LYS A 404 5.29 -4.07 8.88
CA LYS A 404 6.60 -4.50 8.34
C LYS A 404 7.55 -4.92 9.46
N SER A 405 7.67 -4.11 10.53
CA SER A 405 8.53 -4.44 11.67
C SER A 405 8.08 -5.73 12.35
N ALA A 406 6.78 -5.87 12.61
CA ALA A 406 6.22 -7.07 13.23
C ALA A 406 6.45 -8.34 12.38
N LEU A 407 6.22 -8.25 11.07
CA LEU A 407 6.49 -9.35 10.14
C LEU A 407 7.97 -9.72 10.10
N TRP A 408 8.86 -8.73 10.12
CA TRP A 408 10.30 -8.98 10.13
C TRP A 408 10.72 -9.81 11.34
N ASP A 409 10.21 -9.47 12.53
CA ASP A 409 10.51 -10.19 13.76
C ASP A 409 9.83 -11.57 13.83
N GLU A 410 8.62 -11.70 13.29
CA GLU A 410 7.94 -12.98 13.15
C GLU A 410 8.74 -13.94 12.23
N LEU A 411 9.20 -13.46 11.07
CA LEU A 411 9.97 -14.25 10.11
C LEU A 411 11.38 -14.62 10.64
N LYS A 412 12.02 -13.73 11.42
CA LYS A 412 13.26 -14.06 12.18
C LYS A 412 13.04 -15.20 13.14
N THR A 413 11.99 -15.11 13.95
CA THR A 413 11.67 -16.14 14.92
C THR A 413 11.38 -17.46 14.22
N PHE A 414 10.58 -17.43 13.15
CA PHE A 414 10.22 -18.60 12.36
C PHE A 414 11.43 -19.29 11.69
N THR A 415 12.32 -18.53 11.06
CA THR A 415 13.55 -19.11 10.46
C THR A 415 14.54 -19.62 11.52
N GLY A 416 14.53 -19.03 12.72
CA GLY A 416 15.27 -19.48 13.89
C GLY A 416 14.76 -20.79 14.50
N MET A 417 13.45 -21.09 14.38
CA MET A 417 12.84 -22.33 14.87
C MET A 417 13.27 -23.58 14.09
N PHE A 418 13.60 -23.47 12.81
CA PHE A 418 14.17 -24.57 11.99
C PHE A 418 15.67 -24.77 12.24
N ARG A 419 16.12 -24.68 13.50
CA ARG A 419 17.43 -25.16 13.93
C ARG A 419 17.30 -26.67 14.11
N ARG A 420 17.65 -27.45 13.08
CA ARG A 420 17.72 -28.90 13.27
C ARG A 420 18.91 -29.19 14.17
N GLU A 421 18.64 -29.88 15.27
CA GLU A 421 19.61 -30.64 16.03
C GLU A 421 20.51 -31.41 15.06
N SER A 422 21.82 -31.27 15.20
CA SER A 422 22.82 -32.03 14.46
C SER A 422 23.56 -32.99 15.42
N PRO A 423 24.12 -34.09 14.89
CA PRO A 423 24.00 -35.41 15.49
C PRO A 423 25.34 -35.92 16.05
N GLN A 424 25.38 -36.29 17.33
CA GLN A 424 26.33 -37.30 17.84
C GLN A 424 26.04 -37.63 19.30
N GLN A 425 25.50 -38.82 19.55
CA GLN A 425 26.19 -39.82 20.38
C GLN A 425 25.44 -41.16 20.31
N GLN A 426 26.12 -42.15 19.75
CA GLN A 426 25.78 -43.55 19.89
C GLN A 426 25.94 -43.97 21.36
N GLY A 427 25.03 -44.85 21.81
CA GLY A 427 25.33 -45.81 22.86
C GLY A 427 24.38 -45.74 24.05
N GLY A 428 23.39 -46.63 24.09
CA GLY A 428 22.69 -46.92 25.34
C GLY A 428 21.24 -47.35 25.15
N GLN A 429 21.02 -48.64 25.00
CA GLN A 429 19.70 -49.25 25.03
C GLN A 429 18.95 -48.99 26.34
N LYS A 430 17.64 -48.77 26.17
CA LYS A 430 16.50 -49.18 27.02
C LYS A 430 16.30 -48.47 28.37
N GLY A 431 15.18 -47.76 28.43
CA GLY A 431 14.46 -47.50 29.67
C GLY A 431 13.28 -46.56 29.48
N ARG A 432 12.11 -47.09 29.08
CA ARG A 432 10.84 -46.38 29.27
C ARG A 432 10.65 -46.14 30.77
N LYS A 433 10.55 -44.89 31.20
CA LYS A 433 9.94 -44.52 32.48
C LYS A 433 8.80 -43.52 32.27
N PRO A 434 7.67 -43.66 32.99
CA PRO A 434 6.50 -42.82 32.78
C PRO A 434 6.66 -41.45 33.46
N TRP A 435 5.90 -40.50 32.91
CA TRP A 435 5.63 -39.16 33.42
C TRP A 435 5.47 -39.08 34.95
N GLN A 436 6.20 -38.14 35.57
CA GLN A 436 5.86 -37.57 36.88
C GLN A 436 6.03 -36.04 36.86
N LYS A 437 5.20 -35.40 37.67
CA LYS A 437 4.73 -34.01 37.65
C LYS A 437 5.82 -32.94 37.70
N GLN A 438 5.54 -31.84 37.01
CA GLN A 438 6.27 -30.58 37.03
C GLN A 438 6.26 -29.96 38.44
N ASP A 439 7.44 -29.67 38.97
CA ASP A 439 7.68 -28.59 39.93
C ASP A 439 8.54 -27.51 39.25
N ALA A 440 8.34 -26.27 39.71
CA ALA A 440 8.66 -24.98 39.09
C ALA A 440 10.03 -24.85 38.39
N LEU A 441 10.02 -24.15 37.24
CA LEU A 441 11.20 -23.73 36.48
C LEU A 441 12.01 -22.64 37.21
N PRO A 442 13.35 -22.69 37.18
CA PRO A 442 14.21 -21.61 37.68
C PRO A 442 14.16 -20.37 36.75
N PRO A 443 14.48 -19.16 37.25
CA PRO A 443 14.39 -17.95 36.46
C PRO A 443 15.41 -17.97 35.31
N GLN A 444 14.97 -17.59 34.10
CA GLN A 444 15.85 -17.49 32.93
C GLN A 444 16.76 -16.25 33.04
N PRO A 445 18.02 -16.32 32.54
CA PRO A 445 18.91 -15.17 32.47
C PRO A 445 18.38 -14.14 31.46
N ALA A 446 18.48 -12.86 31.81
CA ALA A 446 18.05 -11.75 30.97
C ALA A 446 18.74 -11.78 29.59
N ARG A 447 17.95 -11.90 28.52
CA ARG A 447 18.43 -11.78 27.13
C ARG A 447 18.85 -10.34 26.88
N THR A 448 20.11 -10.12 26.51
CA THR A 448 20.60 -8.83 26.04
C THR A 448 19.94 -8.47 24.70
N ALA A 449 19.48 -7.23 24.56
CA ALA A 449 18.87 -6.71 23.33
C ALA A 449 19.86 -6.77 22.14
N PRO A 450 19.39 -6.95 20.89
CA PRO A 450 20.26 -6.86 19.72
C PRO A 450 20.88 -5.46 19.61
N ALA A 451 22.15 -5.40 19.21
CA ALA A 451 22.90 -4.14 19.10
C ALA A 451 22.27 -3.20 18.06
N SER A 452 22.14 -1.92 18.41
CA SER A 452 21.67 -0.86 17.52
C SER A 452 22.60 -0.66 16.31
N ASN A 453 22.15 0.01 15.24
CA ASN A 453 23.00 0.31 14.08
C ASN A 453 24.15 1.25 14.47
N GLU A 454 23.89 2.17 15.38
CA GLU A 454 24.86 3.07 16.00
C GLU A 454 25.94 2.25 16.72
N GLU A 455 25.54 1.30 17.59
CA GLU A 455 26.50 0.42 18.24
C GLU A 455 27.29 -0.41 17.23
N ARG A 456 26.65 -0.97 16.19
CA ARG A 456 27.35 -1.73 15.14
C ARG A 456 28.41 -0.89 14.45
N VAL A 457 28.07 0.30 13.96
CA VAL A 457 29.03 1.19 13.30
C VAL A 457 30.23 1.49 14.21
N LEU A 458 29.99 1.83 15.48
CA LEU A 458 31.08 2.07 16.45
C LEU A 458 31.95 0.81 16.66
N MET A 459 31.34 -0.38 16.74
CA MET A 459 32.07 -1.63 16.97
C MET A 459 32.91 -2.03 15.76
N TYR A 460 32.40 -1.84 14.54
CA TYR A 460 33.15 -2.04 13.31
C TYR A 460 34.34 -1.09 13.22
N LEU A 461 34.15 0.19 13.56
CA LEU A 461 35.22 1.18 13.54
C LEU A 461 36.27 0.94 14.65
N LEU A 462 35.87 0.43 15.81
CA LEU A 462 36.83 0.02 16.86
C LEU A 462 37.63 -1.23 16.48
N ARG A 463 37.04 -2.15 15.71
CA ARG A 463 37.68 -3.39 15.25
C ARG A 463 38.57 -3.18 14.02
N ARG A 464 38.14 -2.33 13.09
CA ARG A 464 38.83 -2.01 11.84
C ARG A 464 38.66 -0.52 11.50
N PRO A 465 39.46 0.38 12.12
CA PRO A 465 39.35 1.83 11.91
C PRO A 465 39.49 2.29 10.45
N GLY A 466 40.21 1.53 9.62
CA GLY A 466 40.30 1.79 8.17
C GLY A 466 38.95 1.85 7.46
N LEU A 467 37.89 1.22 7.99
CA LEU A 467 36.54 1.29 7.43
C LEU A 467 36.00 2.72 7.35
N TRP A 468 36.47 3.64 8.21
CA TRP A 468 36.13 5.05 8.13
C TRP A 468 36.39 5.65 6.73
N ARG A 469 37.46 5.22 6.05
CA ARG A 469 37.83 5.68 4.69
C ARG A 469 36.98 5.06 3.59
N THR A 470 36.23 4.00 3.88
CA THR A 470 35.36 3.30 2.91
C THR A 470 33.98 3.92 2.80
N LEU A 471 33.63 4.84 3.70
CA LEU A 471 32.35 5.53 3.67
C LEU A 471 32.19 6.32 2.37
N PRO A 472 31.06 6.17 1.65
CA PRO A 472 30.78 6.98 0.48
C PRO A 472 30.74 8.47 0.85
N GLU A 473 31.17 9.35 -0.06
CA GLU A 473 31.12 10.81 0.14
C GLU A 473 29.70 11.31 0.44
N SER A 474 28.67 10.57 0.05
CA SER A 474 27.26 10.89 0.32
C SER A 474 26.76 10.48 1.71
N VAL A 475 27.61 9.88 2.55
CA VAL A 475 27.23 9.33 3.85
C VAL A 475 28.05 10.02 4.96
N HIS A 476 27.41 10.96 5.66
CA HIS A 476 28.05 11.79 6.69
C HIS A 476 27.66 11.34 8.11
N ILE A 477 28.15 10.17 8.53
CA ILE A 477 27.79 9.63 9.85
C ILE A 477 28.31 10.48 11.00
N GLU A 478 29.39 11.26 10.82
CA GLU A 478 29.93 12.19 11.80
C GLU A 478 28.94 13.27 12.26
N ARG A 479 27.91 13.52 11.45
CA ARG A 479 26.84 14.48 11.72
C ARG A 479 25.62 13.88 12.41
N CYS A 480 25.65 12.57 12.68
CA CYS A 480 24.59 11.89 13.43
C CYS A 480 24.74 12.14 14.94
N ASP A 481 23.64 11.93 15.68
CA ASP A 481 23.59 12.11 17.12
C ASP A 481 24.24 10.91 17.85
N TRP A 482 25.53 11.03 18.17
CA TRP A 482 26.31 9.98 18.83
C TRP A 482 26.41 10.15 20.34
N PRO A 483 26.38 9.05 21.13
CA PRO A 483 26.80 9.09 22.52
C PRO A 483 28.23 9.64 22.66
N ALA A 484 28.54 10.35 23.75
CA ALA A 484 29.82 11.05 23.91
C ALA A 484 31.06 10.17 23.67
N ALA A 485 31.03 8.91 24.12
CA ALA A 485 32.10 7.93 23.88
C ALA A 485 32.24 7.52 22.41
N GLY A 486 31.12 7.45 21.68
CA GLY A 486 31.11 7.19 20.24
C GLY A 486 31.56 8.41 19.45
N ARG A 487 31.12 9.62 19.83
CA ARG A 487 31.58 10.86 19.21
C ARG A 487 33.10 11.03 19.32
N ALA A 488 33.66 10.75 20.50
CA ALA A 488 35.11 10.78 20.72
C ALA A 488 35.88 9.81 19.81
N LEU A 489 35.29 8.66 19.46
CA LEU A 489 35.88 7.72 18.50
C LEU A 489 35.90 8.32 17.11
N LEU A 490 34.78 8.86 16.63
CA LEU A 490 34.69 9.41 15.28
C LEU A 490 35.60 10.63 15.11
N ASP A 491 35.69 11.50 16.11
CA ASP A 491 36.59 12.65 16.10
C ASP A 491 38.07 12.21 16.02
N LEU A 492 38.45 11.15 16.76
CA LEU A 492 39.79 10.57 16.72
C LEU A 492 40.10 9.97 15.34
N LEU A 493 39.14 9.26 14.73
CA LEU A 493 39.30 8.69 13.40
C LEU A 493 39.44 9.78 12.33
N ALA A 494 38.61 10.82 12.39
CA ALA A 494 38.66 11.96 11.48
C ALA A 494 40.01 12.70 11.54
N ALA A 495 40.63 12.80 12.73
CA ALA A 495 41.92 13.45 12.93
C ALA A 495 43.13 12.57 12.59
N SER A 496 42.95 11.28 12.33
CA SER A 496 44.05 10.32 12.15
C SER A 496 44.47 10.18 10.68
N PRO A 497 45.72 10.53 10.30
CA PRO A 497 46.16 10.49 8.91
C PRO A 497 46.46 9.09 8.38
N LYS A 498 46.70 8.11 9.26
CA LYS A 498 47.09 6.73 8.90
C LYS A 498 46.15 5.68 9.52
N LEU A 499 44.89 5.71 9.10
CA LEU A 499 43.86 4.83 9.67
C LEU A 499 44.05 3.35 9.33
N GLU A 500 44.70 3.03 8.21
CA GLU A 500 44.95 1.65 7.81
C GLU A 500 46.02 0.96 8.68
N GLU A 501 46.86 1.73 9.38
CA GLU A 501 47.90 1.22 10.28
C GLU A 501 47.37 1.04 11.73
N LEU A 502 46.15 1.48 12.03
CA LEU A 502 45.55 1.35 13.36
C LEU A 502 44.77 0.04 13.51
N ASP A 503 45.00 -0.66 14.61
CA ASP A 503 44.18 -1.77 15.07
C ASP A 503 43.43 -1.41 16.37
N SER A 504 42.64 -2.33 16.92
CA SER A 504 41.89 -2.10 18.16
C SER A 504 42.79 -1.76 19.36
N ASN A 505 44.02 -2.30 19.42
CA ASN A 505 44.93 -2.06 20.54
C ASN A 505 45.58 -0.68 20.44
N ALA A 506 45.96 -0.27 19.23
CA ALA A 506 46.45 1.06 18.93
C ALA A 506 45.37 2.12 19.24
N LEU A 507 44.12 1.88 18.82
CA LEU A 507 42.99 2.75 19.16
C LEU A 507 42.75 2.83 20.67
N LEU A 508 42.80 1.72 21.41
CA LEU A 508 42.66 1.74 22.87
C LEU A 508 43.78 2.50 23.57
N SER A 509 44.98 2.52 22.99
CA SER A 509 46.13 3.27 23.53
C SER A 509 46.01 4.78 23.24
N LEU A 510 45.34 5.15 22.15
CA LEU A 510 45.05 6.54 21.79
C LEU A 510 43.72 7.06 22.38
N ALA A 511 42.91 6.19 22.97
CA ALA A 511 41.62 6.54 23.54
C ALA A 511 41.76 7.57 24.68
N PRO A 512 40.90 8.61 24.75
CA PRO A 512 40.88 9.53 25.88
C PRO A 512 40.74 8.76 27.21
N PRO A 513 41.46 9.15 28.29
CA PRO A 513 41.48 8.40 29.54
C PRO A 513 40.09 8.07 30.12
N GLN A 514 39.12 8.99 29.96
CA GLN A 514 37.74 8.76 30.42
C GLN A 514 36.97 7.68 29.62
N TRP A 515 37.39 7.36 28.39
CA TRP A 515 36.68 6.43 27.50
C TRP A 515 37.39 5.10 27.30
N GLN A 516 38.66 5.00 27.66
CA GLN A 516 39.48 3.79 27.48
C GLN A 516 38.84 2.53 28.09
N ALA A 517 38.31 2.63 29.32
CA ALA A 517 37.62 1.52 29.98
C ALA A 517 36.30 1.13 29.29
N GLN A 518 35.58 2.10 28.72
CA GLN A 518 34.33 1.85 28.01
C GLN A 518 34.58 1.18 26.65
N TRP A 519 35.56 1.67 25.89
CA TRP A 519 35.94 1.08 24.61
C TRP A 519 36.51 -0.33 24.77
N SER A 520 37.28 -0.57 25.83
CA SER A 520 37.76 -1.92 26.18
C SER A 520 36.60 -2.87 26.47
N ARG A 521 35.62 -2.43 27.28
CA ARG A 521 34.42 -3.21 27.57
C ARG A 521 33.57 -3.49 26.33
N TRP A 522 33.52 -2.54 25.39
CA TRP A 522 32.84 -2.71 24.11
C TRP A 522 33.49 -3.79 23.25
N LEU A 523 34.82 -3.79 23.13
CA LEU A 523 35.58 -4.81 22.39
C LEU A 523 35.47 -6.22 22.99
N GLN A 524 35.21 -6.32 24.30
CA GLN A 524 35.04 -7.59 25.01
C GLN A 524 33.63 -8.19 24.91
N ARG A 525 32.66 -7.51 24.28
CA ARG A 525 31.30 -8.06 24.11
C ARG A 525 31.34 -9.29 23.18
N ASP A 526 30.65 -10.36 23.57
CA ASP A 526 30.67 -11.66 22.85
C ASP A 526 30.35 -11.55 21.35
N TRP A 527 29.41 -10.67 20.97
CA TRP A 527 29.06 -10.49 19.56
C TRP A 527 30.11 -9.66 18.80
N VAL A 528 30.83 -8.76 19.49
CA VAL A 528 31.86 -7.90 18.91
C VAL A 528 33.10 -8.73 18.56
N THR A 529 33.47 -9.68 19.41
CA THR A 529 34.58 -10.60 19.14
C THR A 529 34.33 -11.47 17.91
N SER A 530 33.05 -11.74 17.60
CA SER A 530 32.60 -12.51 16.44
C SER A 530 32.34 -11.70 15.15
N LEU A 531 32.54 -10.37 15.15
CA LEU A 531 32.30 -9.53 13.97
C LEU A 531 33.28 -9.82 12.83
N ASP A 532 32.78 -10.20 11.67
CA ASP A 532 33.63 -10.46 10.51
C ASP A 532 34.03 -9.16 9.78
N VAL A 533 34.83 -8.31 10.43
CA VAL A 533 35.13 -6.94 9.93
C VAL A 533 36.08 -6.87 8.74
N TYR A 534 36.78 -7.95 8.43
CA TYR A 534 37.80 -8.00 7.38
C TYR A 534 37.29 -8.63 6.08
N SER A 535 36.11 -9.26 6.09
CA SER A 535 35.50 -9.76 4.86
C SER A 535 34.74 -8.68 4.10
N GLU A 536 34.55 -8.92 2.81
CA GLU A 536 33.68 -8.10 1.97
C GLU A 536 32.25 -8.04 2.53
N ALA A 537 31.75 -9.15 3.08
CA ALA A 537 30.43 -9.20 3.70
C ALA A 537 30.33 -8.28 4.93
N GLY A 538 31.36 -8.24 5.77
CA GLY A 538 31.38 -7.33 6.92
C GLY A 538 31.53 -5.86 6.52
N GLU A 539 32.32 -5.57 5.50
CA GLU A 539 32.42 -4.21 4.96
C GLU A 539 31.07 -3.73 4.42
N GLN A 540 30.34 -4.58 3.70
CA GLN A 540 28.97 -4.28 3.26
C GLN A 540 27.99 -4.11 4.43
N GLU A 541 28.13 -4.88 5.51
CA GLU A 541 27.33 -4.69 6.72
C GLU A 541 27.60 -3.33 7.39
N PHE A 542 28.87 -2.94 7.49
CA PHE A 542 29.27 -1.61 7.99
C PHE A 542 28.69 -0.48 7.12
N LEU A 543 28.81 -0.59 5.80
CA LEU A 543 28.28 0.41 4.87
C LEU A 543 26.76 0.52 4.94
N ALA A 544 26.06 -0.61 5.06
CA ALA A 544 24.61 -0.64 5.20
C ALA A 544 24.14 0.00 6.51
N ALA A 545 24.81 -0.30 7.63
CA ALA A 545 24.51 0.31 8.92
C ALA A 545 24.78 1.83 8.89
N SER A 546 25.91 2.25 8.31
CA SER A 546 26.29 3.66 8.14
C SER A 546 25.31 4.43 7.26
N ARG A 547 24.84 3.84 6.15
CA ARG A 547 23.80 4.45 5.30
C ARG A 547 22.47 4.55 6.04
N SER A 548 22.11 3.53 6.82
CA SER A 548 20.84 3.52 7.57
C SER A 548 20.77 4.64 8.61
N ILE A 549 21.85 4.90 9.35
CA ILE A 549 21.87 6.00 10.32
C ILE A 549 21.87 7.37 9.62
N TRP A 550 22.54 7.47 8.48
CA TRP A 550 22.55 8.70 7.68
C TRP A 550 21.17 9.05 7.12
N LEU A 551 20.46 8.10 6.52
CA LEU A 551 19.12 8.31 5.93
C LEU A 551 18.11 8.90 6.93
N ALA A 552 18.27 8.61 8.23
CA ALA A 552 17.39 9.14 9.27
C ALA A 552 17.59 10.65 9.49
N VAL A 553 18.76 11.21 9.18
CA VAL A 553 19.12 12.61 9.42
C VAL A 553 19.47 13.39 8.14
N GLU A 554 19.59 12.71 7.00
CA GLU A 554 19.98 13.29 5.71
C GLU A 554 19.05 14.42 5.28
N SER A 555 17.74 14.29 5.47
CA SER A 555 16.76 15.32 5.07
C SER A 555 16.96 16.63 5.85
N ARG A 556 17.17 16.53 7.16
CA ARG A 556 17.49 17.66 8.04
C ARG A 556 18.80 18.30 7.64
N TRP A 557 19.84 17.49 7.41
CA TRP A 557 21.14 17.98 6.97
C TRP A 557 21.09 18.68 5.61
N ARG A 558 20.39 18.11 4.62
CA ARG A 558 20.23 18.72 3.29
C ARG A 558 19.56 20.09 3.40
N ALA A 559 18.58 20.23 4.28
CA ALA A 559 17.91 21.51 4.54
C ALA A 559 18.86 22.53 5.18
N GLU A 560 19.62 22.13 6.20
CA GLU A 560 20.62 22.99 6.87
C GLU A 560 21.73 23.43 5.92
N ARG A 561 22.31 22.49 5.15
CA ARG A 561 23.37 22.76 4.18
C ARG A 561 22.90 23.66 3.05
N LYS A 562 21.67 23.44 2.56
CA LYS A 562 21.05 24.33 1.57
C LYS A 562 20.87 25.74 2.13
N ALA A 563 20.37 25.87 3.37
CA ALA A 563 20.19 27.16 4.02
C ALA A 563 21.51 27.91 4.24
N GLU A 564 22.58 27.20 4.59
CA GLU A 564 23.94 27.75 4.71
C GLU A 564 24.45 28.31 3.38
N LEU A 565 24.34 27.53 2.30
CA LEU A 565 24.76 27.94 0.96
C LEU A 565 23.88 29.09 0.42
N ASP A 566 22.57 29.05 0.65
CA ASP A 566 21.64 30.13 0.33
C ASP A 566 22.05 31.44 1.04
N ALA A 567 22.41 31.38 2.33
CA ALA A 567 22.83 32.56 3.09
C ALA A 567 24.15 33.15 2.56
N ARG A 568 25.13 32.32 2.19
CA ARG A 568 26.39 32.78 1.56
C ARG A 568 26.16 33.38 0.17
N ILE A 569 25.31 32.76 -0.65
CA ILE A 569 24.93 33.31 -1.96
C ILE A 569 24.22 34.67 -1.79
N GLN A 570 23.36 34.82 -0.78
CA GLN A 570 22.68 36.09 -0.52
C GLN A 570 23.63 37.20 -0.04
N ALA A 571 24.66 36.86 0.75
CA ALA A 571 25.62 37.82 1.26
C ALA A 571 26.64 38.28 0.19
N ASP A 572 27.27 37.34 -0.52
CA ASP A 572 28.46 37.58 -1.33
C ASP A 572 28.30 37.16 -2.81
N GLY A 573 27.09 36.76 -3.21
CA GLY A 573 26.77 36.28 -4.56
C GLY A 573 27.25 34.85 -4.83
N LEU A 574 26.89 34.31 -6.01
CA LEU A 574 27.20 32.93 -6.40
C LEU A 574 28.72 32.64 -6.54
N GLY A 575 29.53 33.70 -6.68
CA GLY A 575 30.99 33.62 -6.75
C GLY A 575 31.67 33.25 -5.43
N SER A 576 30.94 33.34 -4.31
CA SER A 576 31.40 32.94 -2.97
C SER A 576 31.50 31.43 -2.77
N LEU A 577 30.85 30.65 -3.65
CA LEU A 577 30.93 29.19 -3.66
C LEU A 577 32.07 28.74 -4.56
N ASP A 578 32.86 27.76 -4.10
CA ASP A 578 33.79 27.06 -4.98
C ASP A 578 33.07 26.11 -5.95
N GLU A 579 33.80 25.48 -6.86
CA GLU A 579 33.19 24.61 -7.87
C GLU A 579 32.49 23.38 -7.25
N ALA A 580 33.01 22.83 -6.15
CA ALA A 580 32.39 21.70 -5.49
C ALA A 580 31.08 22.12 -4.79
N GLU A 581 31.09 23.28 -4.11
CA GLU A 581 29.93 23.86 -3.44
C GLU A 581 28.82 24.24 -4.43
N ARG A 582 29.16 24.69 -5.64
CA ARG A 582 28.15 24.95 -6.70
C ARG A 582 27.48 23.68 -7.19
N GLN A 583 28.25 22.61 -7.42
CA GLN A 583 27.70 21.31 -7.82
C GLN A 583 26.84 20.70 -6.71
N GLU A 584 27.28 20.84 -5.45
CA GLU A 584 26.51 20.44 -4.27
C GLU A 584 25.19 21.22 -4.18
N TYR A 585 25.22 22.54 -4.34
CA TYR A 585 24.05 23.41 -4.32
C TYR A 585 23.03 23.02 -5.40
N LEU A 586 23.48 22.76 -6.63
CA LEU A 586 22.63 22.28 -7.72
C LEU A 586 21.97 20.93 -7.40
N ARG A 587 22.69 20.02 -6.73
CA ARG A 587 22.10 18.76 -6.26
C ARG A 587 21.07 19.01 -5.16
N LEU A 588 21.32 19.92 -4.22
CA LEU A 588 20.38 20.22 -3.14
C LEU A 588 19.08 20.90 -3.64
N MET A 589 19.07 21.46 -4.85
CA MET A 589 17.90 22.06 -5.50
C MET A 589 16.98 21.06 -6.21
N LEU A 590 17.42 19.82 -6.45
CA LEU A 590 16.61 18.79 -7.10
C LEU A 590 15.75 18.01 -6.08
N PRO A 591 14.50 17.64 -6.41
CA PRO A 591 13.69 16.77 -5.56
C PRO A 591 14.39 15.43 -5.32
N ALA A 592 14.35 14.91 -4.08
CA ALA A 592 15.07 13.69 -3.65
C ALA A 592 14.81 12.43 -4.50
N ARG A 593 13.73 12.39 -5.29
CA ARG A 593 13.39 11.27 -6.20
C ARG A 593 14.11 11.31 -7.55
N GLN A 594 14.85 12.37 -7.89
CA GLN A 594 15.45 12.58 -9.23
C GLN A 594 16.98 12.41 -9.26
N GLN A 595 17.58 11.82 -8.24
CA GLN A 595 19.05 11.75 -8.10
C GLN A 595 19.62 10.32 -7.97
N ALA A 596 18.86 9.31 -8.39
CA ALA A 596 19.35 7.94 -8.50
C ALA A 596 20.03 7.69 -9.85
#